data_AF-A0A359AW71-F1
#
_entry.id   AF-A0A359AW71-F1
#
_cell.length_a   1.000
_cell.length_b   1.000
_cell.length_c   1.000
_cell.angle_alpha   90.00
_cell.angle_beta   90.00
_cell.angle_gamma   90.00
#
_symmetry.space_group_name_H-M   'P 1'
#
loop_
_entity.id
_entity.type
_entity.pdbx_description
1 polymer ?
#
loop_
_entity_poly.entity_id
_entity_poly.type
_entity_poly.pdbx_seq_one_letter_code
_entity_poly.pdbx_strand_id
1 'polypeptide(L)'
;RSGRTGRAGKAGTSISIIHTKEKGKIKQIEKTINKKFEKENIPAGDIICEKQLFNFVDKIEKVKVNEEEIERLLPSIFRKLDWLDKEDVIKRVVSLEFNRLIDYYQKAEEIEEPSEQSYSKNERTRNRKNERGDKYDRGDKNNRQPEKGYTRLFINIGKIDGANPANLMGFLNDYVPGKVRVGRIDL
;
A
#
# COMPACT_ATOMS: atom_id res chain seq x y z
N ARG A 1 -10.58 -8.30 7.33
CA ARG A 1 -10.65 -8.75 5.92
C ARG A 1 -9.91 -10.07 5.70
N SER A 2 -8.73 -10.26 6.32
CA SER A 2 -7.94 -11.51 6.24
C SER A 2 -8.72 -12.78 6.60
N GLY A 3 -9.72 -12.73 7.49
CA GLY A 3 -10.57 -13.89 7.81
C GLY A 3 -11.44 -14.46 6.67
N ARG A 4 -11.32 -13.95 5.43
CA ARG A 4 -12.02 -14.49 4.25
C ARG A 4 -11.19 -15.52 3.45
N THR A 5 -9.89 -15.66 3.73
CA THR A 5 -8.99 -16.67 3.13
C THR A 5 -8.83 -17.88 4.07
N GLY A 6 -8.23 -18.99 3.60
CA GLY A 6 -7.90 -20.16 4.43
C GLY A 6 -9.11 -20.96 4.96
N ARG A 7 -9.96 -21.48 4.06
CA ARG A 7 -11.17 -22.24 4.44
C ARG A 7 -10.87 -23.71 4.74
N ALA A 8 -11.70 -24.33 5.58
CA ALA A 8 -11.64 -25.77 5.90
C ALA A 8 -10.26 -26.24 6.39
N GLY A 9 -9.63 -25.44 7.27
CA GLY A 9 -8.31 -25.75 7.84
C GLY A 9 -7.12 -25.56 6.88
N LYS A 10 -7.35 -25.07 5.66
CA LYS A 10 -6.28 -24.80 4.69
C LYS A 10 -5.60 -23.46 4.97
N ALA A 11 -4.31 -23.37 4.61
CA ALA A 11 -3.59 -22.11 4.60
C ALA A 11 -4.22 -21.12 3.61
N GLY A 12 -4.10 -19.83 3.90
CA GLY A 12 -4.63 -18.75 3.06
C GLY A 12 -3.71 -17.54 3.05
N THR A 13 -3.56 -16.94 1.87
CA THR A 13 -2.72 -15.74 1.68
C THR A 13 -3.58 -14.48 1.71
N SER A 14 -3.09 -13.42 2.37
CA SER A 14 -3.70 -12.10 2.40
C SER A 14 -2.65 -11.06 2.04
N ILE A 15 -2.85 -10.35 0.93
CA ILE A 15 -1.92 -9.35 0.42
C ILE A 15 -2.54 -7.97 0.61
N SER A 16 -1.75 -6.98 1.03
CA SER A 16 -2.16 -5.58 1.16
C SER A 16 -1.22 -4.69 0.38
N ILE A 17 -1.77 -3.92 -0.57
CA ILE A 17 -1.05 -2.88 -1.28
C ILE A 17 -1.15 -1.61 -0.45
N ILE A 18 -0.02 -0.93 -0.20
CA ILE A 18 0.05 0.24 0.67
C ILE A 18 0.81 1.37 0.00
N HIS A 19 0.43 2.61 0.30
CA HIS A 19 1.24 3.77 -0.05
C HIS A 19 2.32 4.03 1.02
N THR A 20 3.41 4.73 0.68
CA THR A 20 4.50 5.08 1.62
C THR A 20 4.01 5.80 2.87
N LYS A 21 3.01 6.67 2.71
CA LYS A 21 2.34 7.42 3.78
C LYS A 21 1.61 6.53 4.80
N GLU A 22 1.30 5.28 4.45
CA GLU A 22 0.52 4.37 5.27
C GLU A 22 1.36 3.39 6.09
N LYS A 23 2.70 3.45 5.96
CA LYS A 23 3.63 2.59 6.69
C LYS A 23 3.44 2.64 8.22
N GLY A 24 3.06 3.80 8.76
CA GLY A 24 2.72 3.95 10.18
C GLY A 24 1.50 3.14 10.60
N LYS A 25 0.47 3.09 9.76
CA LYS A 25 -0.75 2.29 10.00
C LYS A 25 -0.42 0.80 9.99
N ILE A 26 0.45 0.34 9.09
CA ILE A 26 0.88 -1.06 9.06
C ILE A 26 1.59 -1.46 10.34
N LYS A 27 2.53 -0.65 10.84
CA LYS A 27 3.18 -0.92 12.14
C LYS A 27 2.20 -1.00 13.29
N GLN A 28 1.16 -0.17 13.29
CA GLN A 28 0.11 -0.23 14.30
C GLN A 28 -0.69 -1.53 14.18
N ILE A 29 -1.09 -1.92 12.97
CA ILE A 29 -1.79 -3.19 12.72
C ILE A 29 -0.94 -4.38 13.16
N GLU A 30 0.34 -4.42 12.81
CA GLU A 30 1.28 -5.48 13.22
C GLU A 30 1.34 -5.63 14.74
N LYS A 31 1.38 -4.51 15.48
CA LYS A 31 1.36 -4.50 16.94
C LYS A 31 0.03 -5.01 17.49
N THR A 32 -1.09 -4.64 16.89
CA THR A 32 -2.44 -5.09 17.31
C THR A 32 -2.65 -6.58 17.06
N ILE A 33 -2.21 -7.11 15.92
CA ILE A 33 -2.39 -8.52 15.56
C ILE A 33 -1.25 -9.42 16.04
N ASN A 34 -0.18 -8.82 16.59
CA ASN A 34 1.06 -9.47 17.00
C ASN A 34 1.69 -10.37 15.92
N LYS A 35 1.65 -9.92 14.66
CA LYS A 35 2.25 -10.58 13.49
C LYS A 35 2.88 -9.54 12.59
N LYS A 36 4.01 -9.88 11.99
CA LYS A 36 4.68 -9.03 11.00
C LYS A 36 4.15 -9.32 9.61
N PHE A 37 4.04 -8.29 8.79
CA PHE A 37 3.83 -8.47 7.36
C PHE A 37 5.19 -8.73 6.68
N GLU A 38 5.18 -9.63 5.72
CA GLU A 38 6.31 -9.85 4.84
C GLU A 38 6.20 -8.87 3.68
N LYS A 39 7.26 -8.08 3.46
CA LYS A 39 7.34 -7.20 2.29
C LYS A 39 7.77 -8.04 1.11
N GLU A 40 6.86 -8.20 0.16
CA GLU A 40 7.14 -8.81 -1.13
C GLU A 40 7.44 -7.74 -2.19
N ASN A 41 8.27 -8.11 -3.15
CA ASN A 41 8.58 -7.24 -4.29
C ASN A 41 7.45 -7.34 -5.33
N ILE A 42 7.26 -6.25 -6.07
CA ILE A 42 6.36 -6.26 -7.21
C ILE A 42 7.00 -7.13 -8.30
N PRO A 43 6.28 -8.12 -8.88
CA PRO A 43 6.85 -8.95 -9.93
C PRO A 43 7.14 -8.10 -11.17
N ALA A 44 8.27 -8.40 -11.82
CA ALA A 44 8.67 -7.75 -13.05
C ALA A 44 7.77 -8.18 -14.23
N GLY A 45 7.74 -7.35 -15.28
CA GLY A 45 6.85 -7.55 -16.43
C GLY A 45 7.07 -8.86 -17.18
N ASP A 46 8.31 -9.33 -17.23
CA ASP A 46 8.72 -10.62 -17.81
C ASP A 46 8.07 -11.82 -17.09
N ILE A 47 8.13 -11.86 -15.76
CA ILE A 47 7.53 -12.91 -14.93
C ILE A 47 6.00 -12.89 -15.07
N ILE A 48 5.42 -11.69 -15.18
CA ILE A 48 3.98 -11.55 -15.42
C ILE A 48 3.62 -12.08 -16.81
N CYS A 49 4.38 -11.75 -17.85
CA CYS A 49 4.16 -12.23 -19.22
C CYS A 49 4.20 -13.77 -19.26
N GLU A 50 5.19 -14.38 -18.63
CA GLU A 50 5.33 -15.85 -18.56
C GLU A 50 4.10 -16.49 -17.92
N LYS A 51 3.70 -16.05 -16.72
CA LYS A 51 2.50 -16.59 -16.04
C LYS A 51 1.22 -16.38 -16.84
N GLN A 52 1.06 -15.23 -17.49
CA GLN A 52 -0.12 -14.96 -18.32
C GLN A 52 -0.13 -15.85 -19.56
N LEU A 53 1.03 -16.12 -20.16
CA LEU A 53 1.14 -17.03 -21.30
C LEU A 53 0.75 -18.46 -20.90
N PHE A 54 1.21 -18.95 -19.75
CA PHE A 54 0.78 -20.25 -19.23
C PHE A 54 -0.73 -20.29 -18.96
N ASN A 55 -1.29 -19.25 -18.34
CA ASN A 55 -2.74 -19.16 -18.15
C ASN A 55 -3.52 -19.15 -19.47
N PHE A 56 -2.94 -18.59 -20.55
CA PHE A 56 -3.54 -18.62 -21.87
C PHE A 56 -3.51 -20.03 -22.48
N VAL A 57 -2.39 -20.76 -22.34
CA VAL A 57 -2.30 -22.17 -22.75
C VAL A 57 -3.31 -23.02 -22.00
N ASP A 58 -3.43 -22.83 -20.68
CA ASP A 58 -4.44 -23.49 -19.85
C ASP A 58 -5.88 -23.21 -20.33
N LYS A 59 -6.16 -22.01 -20.81
CA LYS A 59 -7.47 -21.67 -21.39
C LYS A 59 -7.70 -22.40 -22.70
N ILE A 60 -6.69 -22.51 -23.57
CA ILE A 60 -6.78 -23.29 -24.80
C ILE A 60 -7.04 -24.75 -24.47
N GLU A 61 -6.35 -25.33 -23.50
CA GLU A 61 -6.52 -26.72 -23.09
C GLU A 61 -7.93 -26.99 -22.52
N LYS A 62 -8.45 -26.07 -21.71
CA LYS A 62 -9.72 -26.26 -20.98
C LYS A 62 -10.95 -25.74 -21.75
N VAL A 63 -10.77 -25.16 -22.94
CA VAL A 63 -11.89 -24.61 -23.71
C VAL A 63 -12.82 -25.74 -24.15
N LYS A 64 -14.11 -25.57 -23.92
CA LYS A 64 -15.12 -26.47 -24.49
C LYS A 64 -15.44 -25.98 -25.89
N VAL A 65 -15.09 -26.78 -26.89
CA VAL A 65 -15.37 -26.48 -28.28
C VAL A 65 -16.84 -26.82 -28.55
N ASN A 66 -17.64 -25.80 -28.89
CA ASN A 66 -19.00 -26.00 -29.37
C ASN A 66 -18.97 -26.19 -30.89
N GLU A 67 -18.86 -27.44 -31.32
CA GLU A 67 -18.62 -27.79 -32.73
C GLU A 67 -19.74 -27.26 -33.64
N GLU A 68 -21.01 -27.33 -33.23
CA GLU A 68 -22.17 -26.93 -34.04
C GLU A 68 -22.14 -25.45 -34.49
N GLU A 69 -21.65 -24.55 -33.63
CA GLU A 69 -21.60 -23.11 -33.93
C GLU A 69 -20.45 -22.74 -34.87
N ILE A 70 -19.33 -23.47 -34.79
CA ILE A 70 -18.11 -23.17 -35.54
C ILE A 70 -17.95 -24.02 -36.80
N GLU A 71 -18.72 -25.10 -36.94
CA GLU A 71 -18.61 -26.08 -38.03
C GLU A 71 -18.66 -25.42 -39.41
N ARG A 72 -19.48 -24.38 -39.59
CA ARG A 72 -19.59 -23.64 -40.86
C ARG A 72 -18.34 -22.85 -41.21
N LEU A 73 -17.58 -22.42 -40.21
CA LEU A 73 -16.39 -21.59 -40.36
C LEU A 73 -15.11 -22.43 -40.45
N LEU A 74 -15.06 -23.58 -39.76
CA LEU A 74 -13.89 -24.44 -39.68
C LEU A 74 -13.31 -24.83 -41.05
N PRO A 75 -14.07 -25.27 -42.08
CA PRO A 75 -13.51 -25.63 -43.38
C PRO A 75 -12.75 -24.48 -44.05
N SER A 76 -13.29 -23.27 -43.96
CA SER A 76 -12.65 -22.08 -44.53
C SER A 76 -11.38 -21.69 -43.77
N ILE A 77 -11.38 -21.86 -42.45
CA ILE A 77 -10.22 -21.58 -41.58
C ILE A 77 -9.12 -22.62 -41.82
N PHE A 78 -9.44 -23.91 -41.82
CA PHE A 78 -8.48 -24.98 -42.09
C PHE A 78 -7.83 -24.81 -43.46
N ARG A 79 -8.61 -24.49 -44.51
CA ARG A 79 -8.05 -24.22 -45.84
C ARG A 79 -7.05 -23.04 -45.86
N LYS A 80 -7.25 -22.01 -45.02
CA LYS A 80 -6.31 -20.89 -44.90
C LYS A 80 -5.04 -21.25 -44.12
N LEU A 81 -5.13 -22.23 -43.22
CA LEU A 81 -4.04 -22.69 -42.37
C LEU A 81 -3.36 -23.97 -42.89
N ASP A 82 -3.83 -24.52 -44.01
CA ASP A 82 -3.42 -25.83 -44.56
C ASP A 82 -1.92 -25.93 -44.88
N TRP A 83 -1.29 -24.81 -45.24
CA TRP A 83 0.13 -24.72 -45.51
C TRP A 83 1.00 -24.63 -44.24
N LEU A 84 0.40 -24.66 -43.05
CA LEU A 84 1.08 -24.59 -41.77
C LEU A 84 0.99 -25.91 -41.03
N ASP A 85 2.14 -26.35 -40.53
CA ASP A 85 2.19 -27.47 -39.61
C ASP A 85 1.52 -27.12 -38.27
N LYS A 86 1.01 -28.14 -37.58
CA LYS A 86 0.35 -27.98 -36.28
C LYS A 86 1.23 -27.23 -35.28
N GLU A 87 2.53 -27.54 -35.26
CA GLU A 87 3.51 -26.86 -34.41
C GLU A 87 3.63 -25.38 -34.74
N ASP A 88 3.61 -25.03 -36.02
CA ASP A 88 3.73 -23.64 -36.46
C ASP A 88 2.46 -22.84 -36.21
N VAL A 89 1.28 -23.46 -36.30
CA VAL A 89 0.02 -22.86 -35.84
C VAL A 89 0.10 -22.54 -34.34
N ILE A 90 0.57 -23.48 -33.51
CA ILE A 90 0.73 -23.26 -32.07
C ILE A 90 1.70 -22.12 -31.80
N LYS A 91 2.90 -22.14 -32.42
CA LYS A 91 3.89 -21.06 -32.26
C LYS A 91 3.28 -19.71 -32.59
N ARG A 92 2.57 -19.57 -33.71
CA ARG A 92 1.95 -18.31 -34.13
C ARG A 92 0.86 -17.84 -33.18
N VAL A 93 0.00 -18.75 -32.69
CA VAL A 93 -1.05 -18.42 -31.71
C VAL A 93 -0.44 -17.94 -30.39
N VAL A 94 0.59 -18.64 -29.90
CA VAL A 94 1.32 -18.26 -28.69
C VAL A 94 2.05 -16.93 -28.88
N SER A 95 2.72 -16.72 -30.03
CA SER A 95 3.39 -15.47 -30.35
C SER A 95 2.43 -14.29 -30.47
N LEU A 96 1.21 -14.48 -30.99
CA LEU A 96 0.20 -13.41 -31.05
C LEU A 96 -0.17 -12.92 -29.65
N GLU A 97 -0.44 -13.83 -28.71
CA GLU A 97 -0.75 -13.45 -27.33
C GLU A 97 0.47 -12.90 -26.60
N PHE A 98 1.65 -13.49 -26.82
CA PHE A 98 2.89 -13.01 -26.21
C PHE A 98 3.26 -11.60 -26.64
N ASN A 99 3.18 -11.29 -27.94
CA ASN A 99 3.45 -9.94 -28.46
C ASN A 99 2.49 -8.91 -27.86
N ARG A 100 1.21 -9.28 -27.71
CA ARG A 100 0.23 -8.43 -27.04
C ARG A 100 0.59 -8.16 -25.58
N LEU A 101 1.09 -9.17 -24.85
CA LEU A 101 1.53 -9.02 -23.46
C LEU A 101 2.77 -8.11 -23.37
N ILE A 102 3.76 -8.34 -24.24
CA ILE A 102 4.96 -7.49 -24.34
C ILE A 102 4.56 -6.04 -24.58
N ASP A 103 3.73 -5.76 -25.57
CA ASP A 103 3.31 -4.39 -25.90
C ASP A 103 2.61 -3.70 -24.74
N TYR A 104 1.88 -4.47 -23.92
CA TYR A 104 1.19 -3.96 -22.75
C TYR A 104 2.14 -3.66 -21.59
N TYR A 105 3.05 -4.59 -21.26
CA TYR A 105 3.95 -4.45 -20.11
C TYR A 105 5.22 -3.65 -20.40
N GLN A 106 5.73 -3.63 -21.63
CA GLN A 106 6.87 -2.77 -22.02
C GLN A 106 6.51 -1.28 -22.01
N LYS A 107 5.25 -0.95 -22.30
CA LYS A 107 4.76 0.44 -22.24
C LYS A 107 4.37 0.87 -20.84
N ALA A 108 4.29 -0.05 -19.88
CA ALA A 108 4.01 0.29 -18.50
C ALA A 108 5.25 0.93 -17.89
N GLU A 109 5.08 2.05 -17.19
CA GLU A 109 6.17 2.65 -16.42
C GLU A 109 6.70 1.64 -15.40
N GLU A 110 8.03 1.52 -15.31
CA GLU A 110 8.67 0.69 -14.31
C GLU A 110 8.34 1.25 -12.92
N ILE A 111 7.77 0.39 -12.06
CA ILE A 111 7.35 0.82 -10.73
C ILE A 111 8.60 0.89 -9.85
N GLU A 112 9.15 2.10 -9.71
CA GLU A 112 10.25 2.34 -8.78
C GLU A 112 9.76 2.20 -7.34
N GLU A 113 10.50 1.42 -6.53
CA GLU A 113 10.25 1.38 -5.10
C GLU A 113 10.59 2.74 -4.46
N PRO A 114 9.62 3.43 -3.83
CA PRO A 114 9.89 4.73 -3.26
C PRO A 114 10.86 4.62 -2.07
N SER A 115 12.02 5.27 -2.18
CA SER A 115 13.01 5.27 -1.11
C SER A 115 12.55 6.07 0.12
N GLU A 116 12.85 5.56 1.32
CA GLU A 116 12.46 6.19 2.59
C GLU A 116 13.10 7.58 2.82
N GLN A 117 14.21 7.85 2.12
CA GLN A 117 14.99 9.08 2.27
C GLN A 117 14.33 10.29 1.61
N SER A 118 13.59 10.09 0.51
CA SER A 118 13.10 11.16 -0.36
C SER A 118 12.03 12.04 0.30
N TYR A 119 11.25 11.49 1.24
CA TYR A 119 10.13 12.22 1.87
C TYR A 119 10.53 12.96 3.15
N SER A 120 11.59 12.55 3.84
CA SER A 120 12.05 13.18 5.09
C SER A 120 12.75 14.53 4.86
N LYS A 121 13.33 14.74 3.67
CA LYS A 121 14.17 15.91 3.40
C LYS A 121 13.38 17.16 2.98
N ASN A 122 12.18 17.02 2.42
CA ASN A 122 11.44 18.16 1.87
C ASN A 122 10.58 18.93 2.87
N GLU A 123 10.15 18.33 3.98
CA GLU A 123 9.38 19.06 5.02
C GLU A 123 10.26 19.72 6.10
N ARG A 124 11.49 19.24 6.33
CA ARG A 124 12.35 19.79 7.38
C ARG A 124 13.22 20.98 6.96
N THR A 125 13.27 21.28 5.66
CA THR A 125 14.22 22.28 5.14
C THR A 125 13.60 23.66 4.90
N ARG A 126 12.26 23.80 4.90
CA ARG A 126 11.60 25.11 4.71
C ARG A 126 11.39 25.95 5.97
N ASN A 127 11.62 25.42 7.18
CA ASN A 127 11.48 26.16 8.44
C ASN A 127 12.80 26.42 9.18
N ARG A 128 13.95 26.42 8.49
CA ARG A 128 15.27 26.68 9.10
C ARG A 128 16.01 27.88 8.52
N LYS A 129 15.29 28.92 8.10
CA LYS A 129 15.92 30.17 7.69
C LYS A 129 15.12 31.34 8.28
N ASN A 130 15.48 31.65 9.53
CA ASN A 130 15.04 32.71 10.46
C ASN A 130 14.85 31.97 11.81
N GLU A 131 15.71 32.07 12.82
CA GLU A 131 16.57 33.15 13.29
C GLU A 131 17.85 32.56 13.90
N ARG A 132 18.98 33.23 13.67
CA ARG A 132 20.18 33.06 14.50
C ARG A 132 19.89 33.73 15.85
N GLY A 133 19.79 32.93 16.89
CA GLY A 133 19.72 33.42 18.27
C GLY A 133 19.74 32.26 19.26
N ASP A 134 20.77 32.23 20.09
CA ASP A 134 20.82 31.55 21.38
C ASP A 134 20.97 30.02 21.43
N LYS A 135 22.27 29.69 21.40
CA LYS A 135 22.93 28.55 22.01
C LYS A 135 22.60 28.47 23.51
N TYR A 136 21.53 27.77 23.90
CA TYR A 136 21.40 27.21 25.24
C TYR A 136 20.78 25.80 25.24
N ASP A 137 21.47 24.94 25.97
CA ASP A 137 21.06 23.66 26.54
C ASP A 137 20.38 22.60 25.67
N ARG A 138 21.21 21.67 25.19
CA ARG A 138 20.80 20.36 24.70
C ARG A 138 20.66 19.41 25.91
N GLY A 139 19.78 19.75 26.84
CA GLY A 139 19.43 18.96 27.99
C GLY A 139 17.96 18.60 27.96
N ASP A 140 17.67 17.32 28.17
CA ASP A 140 16.36 16.81 28.62
C ASP A 140 15.25 16.60 27.58
N LYS A 141 15.40 15.52 26.81
CA LYS A 141 14.35 14.91 26.00
C LYS A 141 13.57 13.82 26.75
N ASN A 142 13.55 13.85 28.09
CA ASN A 142 12.96 12.78 28.90
C ASN A 142 11.98 13.23 29.99
N ASN A 143 11.42 14.43 29.91
CA ASN A 143 10.35 14.83 30.84
C ASN A 143 8.96 14.32 30.39
N ARG A 144 8.84 13.00 30.20
CA ARG A 144 7.57 12.30 29.87
C ARG A 144 6.73 12.01 31.11
N GLN A 145 7.25 12.23 32.31
CA GLN A 145 6.49 12.02 33.54
C GLN A 145 5.76 13.32 33.94
N PRO A 146 4.48 13.24 34.36
CA PRO A 146 3.81 14.38 34.95
C PRO A 146 4.51 14.77 36.26
N GLU A 147 4.50 16.07 36.59
CA GLU A 147 4.98 16.55 37.88
C GLU A 147 4.29 15.81 39.03
N LYS A 148 5.01 15.58 40.14
CA LYS A 148 4.50 14.82 41.29
C LYS A 148 3.19 15.45 41.81
N GLY A 149 2.11 14.68 41.78
CA GLY A 149 0.76 15.14 42.17
C GLY A 149 -0.14 15.56 41.00
N TYR A 150 0.36 15.51 39.76
CA TYR A 150 -0.44 15.72 38.54
C TYR A 150 -0.63 14.42 37.75
N THR A 151 -1.76 14.35 37.04
CA THR A 151 -2.06 13.29 36.08
C THR A 151 -2.01 13.87 34.68
N ARG A 152 -1.26 13.25 33.76
CA ARG A 152 -1.20 13.68 32.36
C ARG A 152 -2.45 13.19 31.62
N LEU A 153 -3.18 14.13 31.01
CA LEU A 153 -4.32 13.84 30.14
C LEU A 153 -3.93 14.10 28.68
N PHE A 154 -4.46 13.30 27.77
CA PHE A 154 -4.31 13.48 26.32
C PHE A 154 -5.68 13.78 25.72
N ILE A 155 -5.77 14.89 25.00
CA ILE A 155 -6.95 15.30 24.24
C ILE A 155 -6.60 15.29 22.76
N ASN A 156 -7.53 14.82 21.92
CA ASN A 156 -7.31 14.67 20.48
C ASN A 156 -7.72 15.96 19.73
N ILE A 157 -7.27 17.11 20.22
CA ILE A 157 -7.54 18.44 19.66
C ILE A 157 -6.22 19.21 19.70
N GLY A 158 -5.82 19.85 18.59
CA GLY A 158 -4.57 20.59 18.48
C GLY A 158 -4.74 22.02 17.98
N LYS A 159 -3.61 22.66 17.68
CA LYS A 159 -3.58 24.06 17.18
C LYS A 159 -4.37 24.26 15.88
N ILE A 160 -4.40 23.25 15.00
CA ILE A 160 -5.16 23.29 13.75
C ILE A 160 -6.67 23.35 14.02
N ASP A 161 -7.12 22.72 15.10
CA ASP A 161 -8.52 22.71 15.54
C ASP A 161 -8.87 23.97 16.36
N GLY A 162 -7.97 24.96 16.43
CA GLY A 162 -8.16 26.19 17.18
C GLY A 162 -7.90 26.08 18.69
N ALA A 163 -7.36 24.94 19.17
CA ALA A 163 -6.99 24.81 20.57
C ALA A 163 -5.75 25.63 20.91
N ASN A 164 -5.90 26.52 21.89
CA ASN A 164 -4.83 27.26 22.52
C ASN A 164 -4.94 27.10 24.06
N PRO A 165 -3.89 27.38 24.84
CA PRO A 165 -3.93 27.19 26.29
C PRO A 165 -5.01 28.03 26.97
N ALA A 166 -5.29 29.23 26.46
CA ALA A 166 -6.30 30.14 27.01
C ALA A 166 -7.71 29.57 26.91
N ASN A 167 -8.09 29.06 25.73
CA ASN A 167 -9.39 28.46 25.48
C ASN A 167 -9.56 27.16 26.24
N LEU A 168 -8.50 26.34 26.37
CA LEU A 168 -8.53 25.13 27.17
C LEU A 168 -8.70 25.43 28.67
N MET A 169 -8.03 26.46 29.18
CA MET A 169 -8.20 26.93 30.55
C MET A 169 -9.61 27.49 30.79
N GLY A 170 -10.15 28.26 29.83
CA GLY A 170 -11.52 28.75 29.86
C GLY A 170 -12.53 27.62 29.95
N PHE A 171 -12.42 26.64 29.05
CA PHE A 171 -13.26 25.44 29.05
C PHE A 171 -13.19 24.67 30.38
N LEU A 172 -11.99 24.51 30.95
CA LEU A 172 -11.83 23.88 32.26
C LEU A 172 -12.55 24.65 33.37
N ASN A 173 -12.44 25.97 33.39
CA ASN A 173 -13.07 26.81 34.41
C ASN A 173 -14.60 26.87 34.30
N ASP A 174 -15.13 26.80 33.07
CA ASP A 174 -16.57 26.88 32.83
C ASP A 174 -17.30 25.59 33.26
N TYR A 175 -16.65 24.44 33.08
CA TYR A 175 -17.28 23.13 33.26
C TYR A 175 -16.83 22.37 34.51
N VAL A 176 -15.73 22.77 35.16
CA VAL A 176 -15.26 22.12 36.39
C VAL A 176 -15.50 23.02 37.60
N PRO A 177 -16.38 22.64 38.54
CA PRO A 177 -16.62 23.43 39.73
C PRO A 177 -15.40 23.41 40.66
N GLY A 178 -14.93 24.60 41.04
CA GLY A 178 -13.81 24.80 41.97
C GLY A 178 -12.50 25.22 41.28
N LYS A 179 -11.47 25.51 42.09
CA LYS A 179 -10.14 25.87 41.58
C LYS A 179 -9.35 24.61 41.24
N VAL A 180 -9.26 24.29 39.95
CA VAL A 180 -8.43 23.19 39.46
C VAL A 180 -7.00 23.68 39.29
N ARG A 181 -6.03 22.95 39.86
CA ARG A 181 -4.61 23.16 39.59
C ARG A 181 -4.28 22.52 38.25
N VAL A 182 -3.90 23.33 37.26
CA VAL A 182 -3.53 22.87 35.93
C VAL A 182 -2.01 23.00 35.77
N GLY A 183 -1.37 21.88 35.43
CA GLY A 183 0.06 21.85 35.14
C GLY A 183 0.38 22.37 33.73
N ARG A 184 1.58 22.06 33.24
CA ARG A 184 2.00 22.43 31.88
C ARG A 184 1.05 21.88 30.80
N ILE A 185 0.59 22.75 29.91
CA ILE A 185 -0.20 22.39 28.72
C ILE A 185 0.74 22.30 27.52
N ASP A 186 0.84 21.12 26.91
CA ASP A 186 1.61 20.89 25.69
C ASP A 186 0.65 20.82 24.48
N LEU A 187 0.86 21.66 23.46
CA LEU A 187 0.06 21.76 22.22
C LEU A 187 0.90 21.62 20.95
#